data_AF-A0A948Z2Z5-F1
#
_entry.id   AF-A0A948Z2Z5-F1
#
_cell.length_a   1.000
_cell.length_b   1.000
_cell.length_c   1.000
_cell.angle_alpha   90.00
_cell.angle_beta   90.00
_cell.angle_gamma   90.00
#
_symmetry.space_group_name_H-M   'P 1'
#
loop_
_entity.id
_entity.type
_entity.pdbx_description
1 polymer ?
#
loop_
_entity_poly.entity_id
_entity_poly.type
_entity_poly.pdbx_seq_one_letter_code
_entity_poly.pdbx_strand_id
1 'polypeptide(L)'
;MLSFTNNNKAQSPEDFGVSEDNWRNTFDAITDLVSVLDKDYFRIVKVNKALAGFLHKKPEELIGKHCYEVMHGKNSHWEITS
;
A
#
# COMPACT_ATOMS: atom_id res chain seq x y z
N MET A 1 -3.82 18.91 -43.35
CA MET A 1 -3.87 17.87 -42.28
C MET A 1 -2.47 17.80 -41.70
N LEU A 2 -2.20 18.55 -40.63
CA LEU A 2 -0.88 18.59 -39.98
C LEU A 2 -0.91 17.59 -38.82
N SER A 3 -0.11 16.53 -38.94
CA SER A 3 0.07 15.51 -37.93
C SER A 3 0.84 16.11 -36.74
N PHE A 4 0.20 16.24 -35.59
CA PHE A 4 0.91 16.52 -34.34
C PHE A 4 1.51 15.22 -33.82
N THR A 5 2.84 15.14 -33.86
CA THR A 5 3.62 14.14 -33.13
C THR A 5 3.52 14.47 -31.64
N ASN A 6 2.95 13.57 -30.83
CA ASN A 6 2.91 13.75 -29.38
C ASN A 6 4.33 13.66 -28.81
N ASN A 7 4.84 14.81 -28.38
CA ASN A 7 6.08 15.00 -27.64
C ASN A 7 5.98 14.31 -26.27
N ASN A 8 6.60 13.14 -26.13
CA ASN A 8 7.02 12.63 -24.82
C ASN A 8 8.18 13.51 -24.31
N LYS A 9 7.86 14.59 -23.58
CA LYS A 9 8.85 15.26 -22.73
C LYS A 9 8.84 14.59 -21.36
N ALA A 10 9.99 14.04 -20.99
CA ALA A 10 10.26 13.57 -19.64
C ALA A 10 9.92 14.67 -18.62
N GLN A 11 9.01 14.36 -17.70
CA GLN A 11 8.61 15.24 -16.60
C GLN A 11 9.74 15.28 -15.54
N SER A 12 9.98 16.46 -14.97
CA SER A 12 11.10 16.80 -14.08
C SER A 12 11.24 15.87 -12.85
N PRO A 13 12.47 15.53 -12.37
CA PRO A 13 12.72 14.67 -11.21
C PRO A 13 12.10 15.11 -9.87
N GLU A 14 11.64 16.35 -9.78
CA GLU A 14 11.20 17.04 -8.55
C GLU A 14 9.72 16.76 -8.20
N ASP A 15 8.96 16.22 -9.14
CA ASP A 15 7.54 15.88 -8.98
C ASP A 15 7.31 14.53 -8.25
N PHE A 16 8.24 13.58 -8.43
CA PHE A 16 8.07 12.22 -7.91
C PHE A 16 8.08 12.16 -6.37
N GLY A 17 9.00 12.87 -5.70
CA GLY A 17 9.13 12.82 -4.23
C GLY A 17 7.97 13.48 -3.48
N VAL A 18 7.46 14.61 -4.00
CA VAL A 18 6.33 15.33 -3.38
C VAL A 18 5.06 14.49 -3.41
N SER A 19 4.84 13.77 -4.51
CA SER A 19 3.66 12.91 -4.66
C SER A 19 3.65 11.73 -3.68
N GLU A 20 4.79 11.08 -3.47
CA GLU A 20 4.90 9.93 -2.56
C GLU A 20 4.77 10.35 -1.10
N ASP A 21 5.38 11.47 -0.71
CA ASP A 21 5.29 12.00 0.64
C ASP A 21 3.87 12.48 0.96
N ASN A 22 3.21 13.18 0.04
CA ASN A 22 1.83 13.61 0.23
C ASN A 22 0.87 12.42 0.32
N TRP A 23 1.11 11.39 -0.50
CA TRP A 23 0.37 10.13 -0.43
C TRP A 23 0.55 9.46 0.93
N ARG A 24 1.81 9.35 1.42
CA ARG A 24 2.11 8.75 2.72
C ARG A 24 1.48 9.52 3.87
N ASN A 25 1.54 10.85 3.85
CA ASN A 25 0.90 11.69 4.87
C ASN A 25 -0.61 11.49 4.93
N THR A 26 -1.26 11.46 3.75
CA THR A 26 -2.71 11.23 3.66
C THR A 26 -3.07 9.83 4.17
N PHE A 27 -2.31 8.83 3.76
CA PHE A 27 -2.52 7.44 4.18
C PHE A 27 -2.33 7.26 5.70
N ASP A 28 -1.33 7.91 6.28
CA ASP A 28 -1.04 7.88 7.72
C ASP A 28 -1.99 8.74 8.57
N ALA A 29 -2.70 9.70 7.96
CA ALA A 29 -3.70 10.52 8.65
C ALA A 29 -5.00 9.77 8.93
N ILE A 30 -5.26 8.66 8.23
CA ILE A 30 -6.43 7.81 8.47
C ILE A 30 -6.29 7.12 9.84
N THR A 31 -7.27 7.32 10.71
CA THR A 31 -7.30 6.75 12.06
C THR A 31 -7.75 5.29 12.09
N ASP A 32 -8.46 4.84 11.06
CA ASP A 32 -8.85 3.44 10.90
C ASP A 32 -7.64 2.57 10.58
N LEU A 33 -7.75 1.27 10.87
CA LEU A 33 -6.69 0.31 10.60
C LEU A 33 -6.68 -0.02 9.09
N VAL A 34 -5.66 0.43 8.37
CA VAL A 34 -5.59 0.25 6.91
C VAL A 34 -4.33 -0.51 6.50
N SER A 35 -4.51 -1.54 5.67
CA SER A 35 -3.46 -2.24 4.95
C SER A 35 -3.76 -2.32 3.46
N VAL A 36 -2.74 -2.21 2.63
CA VAL A 36 -2.82 -2.51 1.19
C VAL A 36 -2.20 -3.88 0.95
N LEU A 37 -2.90 -4.72 0.19
CA LEU A 37 -2.49 -6.09 -0.09
C LEU A 37 -2.07 -6.25 -1.55
N ASP A 38 -1.16 -7.20 -1.81
CA ASP A 38 -0.99 -7.72 -3.17
C ASP A 38 -2.23 -8.52 -3.60
N LYS A 39 -2.38 -8.71 -4.91
CA LYS A 39 -3.55 -9.37 -5.49
C LYS A 39 -3.44 -10.89 -5.50
N ASP A 40 -2.22 -11.40 -5.53
CA ASP A 40 -1.97 -12.80 -5.84
C ASP A 40 -1.90 -13.67 -4.57
N TYR A 41 -1.35 -13.11 -3.48
CA TYR A 41 -1.00 -13.86 -2.29
C TYR A 41 -1.52 -13.23 -1.00
N PHE A 42 -2.26 -12.12 -1.06
CA PHE A 42 -2.73 -11.35 0.09
C PHE A 42 -1.60 -10.91 1.02
N ARG A 43 -0.41 -10.63 0.47
CA ARG A 43 0.69 -10.11 1.28
C ARG A 43 0.52 -8.63 1.51
N ILE A 44 0.88 -8.18 2.70
CA ILE A 44 0.85 -6.78 3.08
C ILE A 44 1.93 -6.03 2.28
N VAL A 45 1.51 -5.07 1.47
CA VAL A 45 2.42 -4.18 0.70
C VAL A 45 2.63 -2.87 1.45
N LYS A 46 1.60 -2.37 2.14
CA LYS A 46 1.67 -1.16 2.96
C LYS A 46 0.74 -1.26 4.17
N VAL A 47 1.09 -0.60 5.26
CA VAL A 47 0.26 -0.40 6.46
C VAL A 47 0.35 1.04 6.90
N ASN A 48 -0.77 1.60 7.37
CA ASN A 48 -0.74 2.95 7.93
C ASN A 48 -0.24 2.93 9.38
N LYS A 49 0.09 4.12 9.91
CA LYS A 49 0.48 4.28 11.32
C LYS A 49 -0.54 3.72 12.32
N ALA A 50 -1.84 3.85 12.04
CA ALA A 50 -2.88 3.34 12.92
C ALA A 50 -2.80 1.81 13.09
N LEU A 51 -2.71 1.06 11.98
CA LEU A 51 -2.58 -0.40 12.03
C LEU A 51 -1.25 -0.85 12.66
N ALA A 52 -0.13 -0.23 12.29
CA ALA A 52 1.17 -0.56 12.86
C ALA A 52 1.19 -0.33 14.39
N GLY A 53 0.63 0.80 14.83
CA GLY A 53 0.49 1.14 16.25
C GLY A 53 -0.42 0.16 17.00
N PHE A 54 -1.56 -0.20 16.43
CA PHE A 54 -2.49 -1.18 17.01
C PHE A 54 -1.84 -2.55 17.23
N LEU A 55 -1.01 -3.00 16.29
CA LEU A 55 -0.29 -4.27 16.39
C LEU A 55 1.00 -4.19 17.22
N HIS A 56 1.37 -3.00 17.71
CA HIS A 56 2.64 -2.73 18.40
C HIS A 56 3.86 -3.20 17.59
N LYS A 57 3.84 -2.94 16.27
CA LYS A 57 4.88 -3.36 15.32
C LYS A 57 5.32 -2.20 14.44
N LYS A 58 6.54 -2.30 13.91
CA LYS A 58 6.98 -1.40 12.85
C LYS A 58 6.42 -1.86 11.49
N PRO A 59 6.15 -0.94 10.54
CA PRO A 59 5.69 -1.31 9.19
C PRO A 59 6.58 -2.35 8.50
N GLU A 60 7.90 -2.28 8.68
CA GLU A 60 8.86 -3.19 8.04
C GLU A 60 8.76 -4.64 8.56
N GLU A 61 8.21 -4.82 9.77
CA GLU A 61 7.93 -6.16 10.31
C GLU A 61 6.65 -6.79 9.76
N LEU A 62 5.82 -6.00 9.08
CA LEU A 62 4.49 -6.37 8.58
C LEU A 62 4.51 -6.57 7.06
N ILE A 63 5.26 -5.73 6.33
CA ILE A 63 5.37 -5.79 4.88
C ILE A 63 5.90 -7.17 4.44
N GLY A 64 5.24 -7.77 3.44
CA GLY A 64 5.56 -9.07 2.87
C GLY A 64 4.89 -10.27 3.57
N LYS A 65 4.36 -10.09 4.79
CA LYS A 65 3.61 -11.15 5.49
C LYS A 65 2.21 -11.31 4.93
N HIS A 66 1.64 -12.50 5.07
CA HIS A 66 0.24 -12.71 4.71
C HIS A 66 -0.69 -12.00 5.70
N CYS A 67 -1.70 -11.31 5.17
CA CYS A 67 -2.62 -10.53 6.03
C CYS A 67 -3.35 -11.41 7.05
N TYR A 68 -3.70 -12.64 6.67
CA TYR A 68 -4.44 -13.57 7.52
C TYR A 68 -3.60 -14.15 8.66
N GLU A 69 -2.27 -14.26 8.48
CA GLU A 69 -1.34 -14.63 9.56
C GLU A 69 -1.28 -13.51 10.60
N VAL A 70 -1.11 -12.27 10.13
CA VAL A 70 -0.94 -11.09 10.98
C VAL A 70 -2.24 -10.74 11.73
N MET A 71 -3.36 -10.71 11.02
CA MET A 71 -4.63 -10.19 11.53
C MET A 71 -5.47 -11.23 12.24
N HIS A 72 -5.31 -12.51 11.87
CA HIS A 72 -6.23 -13.57 12.29
C HIS A 72 -5.51 -14.79 12.87
N GLY A 73 -4.18 -14.83 12.87
CA GLY A 73 -3.41 -15.98 13.34
C GLY A 73 -3.70 -17.26 12.55
N LYS A 74 -4.14 -17.13 11.30
CA LYS A 74 -4.46 -18.26 10.42
C LYS A 74 -3.30 -18.55 9.47
N ASN A 75 -3.32 -19.72 8.86
CA ASN A 75 -2.36 -20.16 7.83
C ASN A 75 -2.92 -20.09 6.40
N SER A 76 -4.18 -19.67 6.24
CA SER A 76 -4.80 -19.46 4.93
C SER A 76 -5.78 -18.28 4.99
N HIS A 77 -6.04 -17.70 3.81
CA HIS A 77 -7.19 -16.82 3.65
C HIS A 77 -8.48 -17.65 3.74
N TRP A 78 -9.60 -16.99 4.02
CA TRP A 78 -10.92 -17.61 3.98
C TRP A 78 -11.22 -18.08 2.57
N GLU A 79 -11.75 -19.30 2.45
CA GLU A 79 -12.47 -19.71 1.25
C GLU A 79 -13.90 -19.21 1.40
N ILE A 80 -14.34 -18.36 0.47
CA ILE A 80 -15.76 -18.02 0.38
C ILE A 80 -16.42 -19.26 -0.24
N THR A 81 -16.96 -20.13 0.60
CA THR A 81 -17.86 -21.19 0.13
C THR A 81 -19.17 -20.53 -0.30
N SER A 82 -19.45 -20.56 -1.60
CA SER A 82 -20.75 -20.20 -2.20
C SER A 82 -21.87 -21.13 -1.74
#